data_AF-A0A4Y2FU80-F1
#
_entry.id   AF-A0A4Y2FU80-F1
#
_cell.length_a   1.000
_cell.length_b   1.000
_cell.length_c   1.000
_cell.angle_alpha   90.00
_cell.angle_beta   90.00
_cell.angle_gamma   90.00
#
_symmetry.space_group_name_H-M   'P 1'
#
loop_
_entity.id
_entity.type
_entity.pdbx_description
1 polymer ?
#
loop_
_entity_poly.entity_id
_entity_poly.type
_entity_poly.pdbx_seq_one_letter_code
_entity_poly.pdbx_strand_id
1 'polypeptide(L)'
;MMGHLQVSACETVQRTIINMGSQSRRPTRVPLLTALHKALLLSWARQHYHWTVDDWKHVTWYDESRFQLYRTNARVRVWRQHH
;
A
#
# COMPACT_ATOMS: atom_id res chain seq x y z
N MET A 1 34.24 14.62 -31.87
CA MET A 1 34.13 13.20 -31.49
C MET A 1 32.80 13.03 -30.74
N MET A 2 31.76 12.55 -31.43
CA MET A 2 30.46 12.28 -30.82
C MET A 2 30.53 10.91 -30.16
N GLY A 3 30.62 10.88 -28.83
CA GLY A 3 30.61 9.64 -28.05
C GLY A 3 29.25 8.95 -28.19
N HIS A 4 29.26 7.74 -28.76
CA HIS A 4 28.07 6.90 -28.87
C HIS A 4 27.64 6.51 -27.45
N LEU A 5 26.61 7.18 -26.92
CA LEU A 5 25.98 6.83 -25.65
C LEU A 5 25.30 5.46 -25.83
N GLN A 6 26.02 4.39 -25.51
CA GLN A 6 25.42 3.06 -25.37
C GLN A 6 24.60 3.04 -24.09
N VAL A 7 23.41 3.63 -24.14
CA VAL A 7 22.43 3.58 -23.04
C VAL A 7 21.96 2.13 -22.91
N SER A 8 22.07 1.57 -21.71
CA SER A 8 21.61 0.21 -21.44
C SER A 8 20.09 0.11 -21.62
N ALA A 9 19.58 -1.05 -22.06
CA ALA A 9 18.14 -1.28 -22.19
C ALA A 9 17.38 -0.95 -20.90
N CYS A 10 17.96 -1.23 -19.73
CA CYS A 10 17.37 -0.88 -18.42
C CYS A 10 17.23 0.63 -18.21
N GLU A 11 18.23 1.42 -18.61
CA GLU A 11 18.21 2.87 -18.46
C GLU A 11 17.20 3.50 -19.43
N THR A 12 17.12 2.98 -20.65
CA THR A 12 16.11 3.39 -21.64
C THR A 12 14.70 3.10 -21.13
N VAL A 13 14.45 1.88 -20.63
CA VAL A 13 13.15 1.50 -20.04
C VAL A 13 12.80 2.39 -18.84
N GLN A 14 13.76 2.64 -17.94
CA GLN A 14 13.54 3.49 -16.77
C GLN A 14 13.20 4.93 -17.17
N ARG A 15 13.93 5.53 -18.10
CA ARG A 15 13.66 6.89 -18.59
C ARG A 15 12.29 6.98 -19.24
N THR A 16 11.91 6.01 -20.06
CA THR A 16 10.59 5.98 -20.69
C THR A 16 9.48 5.89 -19.64
N ILE A 17 9.61 5.02 -18.64
CA ILE A 17 8.62 4.88 -17.56
C ILE A 17 8.47 6.18 -16.75
N ILE A 18 9.58 6.87 -16.46
CA ILE A 18 9.58 8.17 -15.77
C ILE A 18 8.92 9.25 -16.64
N ASN A 19 9.28 9.31 -17.93
CA ASN A 19 8.69 10.26 -18.88
C ASN A 19 7.18 10.05 -19.07
N MET A 20 6.70 8.81 -18.93
CA MET A 20 5.26 8.48 -18.89
C MET A 20 4.58 8.81 -17.55
N GLY A 21 5.23 9.57 -16.67
CA GLY A 21 4.68 10.05 -15.40
C GLY A 21 4.62 9.00 -14.28
N SER A 22 5.31 7.87 -14.42
CA SER A 22 5.34 6.83 -13.38
C SER A 22 6.49 7.03 -12.40
N GLN A 23 6.28 6.61 -11.16
CA GLN A 23 7.29 6.66 -10.10
C GLN A 23 7.48 5.29 -9.45
N SER A 24 8.72 5.00 -9.05
CA SER A 24 9.06 3.78 -8.30
C SER A 24 8.59 3.89 -6.85
N ARG A 25 7.68 3.00 -6.43
CA ARG A 25 7.05 3.03 -5.10
C ARG A 25 7.08 1.66 -4.43
N ARG A 26 7.05 1.65 -3.09
CA ARG A 26 6.82 0.43 -2.31
C ARG A 26 5.31 0.16 -2.32
N PRO A 27 4.84 -1.03 -2.74
CA PRO A 27 3.43 -1.34 -2.70
C PRO A 27 2.93 -1.36 -1.25
N THR A 28 1.76 -0.76 -1.01
CA THR A 28 1.07 -0.83 0.28
C THR A 28 0.49 -2.23 0.47
N ARG A 29 0.71 -2.85 1.63
CA ARG A 29 0.06 -4.11 2.02
C ARG A 29 -1.25 -3.79 2.70
N VAL A 30 -2.33 -3.74 1.93
CA VAL A 30 -3.69 -3.67 2.45
C VAL A 30 -4.49 -4.85 1.91
N PRO A 31 -5.38 -5.44 2.72
CA PRO A 31 -6.30 -6.45 2.21
C PRO A 31 -7.17 -5.83 1.11
N LEU A 32 -7.39 -6.56 0.03
CA LEU A 32 -8.35 -6.16 -0.99
C LEU A 32 -9.76 -6.32 -0.39
N LEU A 33 -10.45 -5.19 -0.22
CA LEU A 33 -11.80 -5.18 0.32
C LEU A 33 -12.82 -5.42 -0.79
N THR A 34 -13.66 -6.44 -0.63
CA THR A 34 -14.83 -6.66 -1.48
C THR A 34 -15.85 -5.53 -1.25
N ALA A 35 -16.82 -5.37 -2.16
CA ALA A 35 -17.89 -4.40 -1.99
C ALA A 35 -18.67 -4.63 -0.68
N LEU A 36 -18.90 -5.90 -0.33
CA LEU A 36 -19.54 -6.29 0.92
C LEU A 36 -18.73 -5.85 2.15
N HIS A 37 -17.42 -6.11 2.18
CA HIS A 37 -16.57 -5.66 3.29
C HIS A 37 -16.62 -4.15 3.48
N LYS A 38 -16.60 -3.38 2.38
CA LYS A 38 -16.70 -1.91 2.44
C LYS A 38 -18.05 -1.47 3.02
N ALA A 39 -19.14 -2.10 2.60
CA ALA A 39 -20.48 -1.78 3.12
C ALA A 39 -20.60 -2.06 4.62
N LEU A 40 -20.09 -3.22 5.08
CA LEU A 40 -20.09 -3.61 6.49
C LEU A 40 -19.21 -2.70 7.35
N LEU A 41 -18.01 -2.36 6.88
CA LEU A 41 -17.13 -1.43 7.61
C LEU A 41 -17.75 -0.04 7.71
N LEU A 42 -18.41 0.43 6.65
CA LEU A 42 -19.09 1.72 6.64
C LEU A 42 -20.31 1.74 7.57
N SER A 43 -21.13 0.68 7.57
CA SER A 43 -22.27 0.59 8.49
C SER A 43 -21.81 0.53 9.93
N TRP A 44 -20.77 -0.26 10.23
CA TRP A 44 -20.18 -0.33 11.56
C TRP A 44 -19.65 1.03 12.01
N ALA A 45 -18.87 1.72 11.17
CA ALA A 45 -18.35 3.05 11.49
C ALA A 45 -19.46 4.08 11.75
N ARG A 46 -20.56 4.03 10.98
CA ARG A 46 -21.71 4.92 11.19
C ARG A 46 -22.44 4.62 12.50
N GLN A 47 -22.64 3.35 12.84
CA GLN A 47 -23.27 2.95 14.10
C GLN A 47 -22.48 3.42 15.33
N HIS A 48 -21.15 3.48 15.20
CA HIS A 48 -20.23 3.82 16.29
C HIS A 48 -19.71 5.27 16.17
N TYR A 49 -20.25 6.08 15.26
CA TYR A 49 -19.74 7.42 14.96
C TYR A 49 -19.83 8.38 16.15
N HIS A 50 -20.87 8.24 16.97
CA HIS A 50 -21.11 9.08 18.15
C HIS A 50 -20.60 8.48 19.46
N TRP A 51 -19.85 7.37 19.39
CA TRP A 51 -19.30 6.75 20.59
C TRP A 51 -18.31 7.67 21.29
N THR A 52 -18.51 7.81 22.59
CA THR A 52 -17.66 8.57 23.49
C THR A 52 -16.45 7.75 23.91
N VAL A 53 -15.47 8.41 24.55
CA VAL A 53 -14.31 7.72 25.13
C VAL A 53 -14.74 6.65 26.14
N ASP A 54 -15.81 6.91 26.91
CA ASP A 54 -16.31 5.93 27.88
C ASP A 54 -16.96 4.73 27.18
N ASP A 55 -17.67 4.90 26.08
CA ASP A 55 -18.20 3.78 25.29
C ASP A 55 -17.07 2.86 24.80
N TRP A 56 -15.96 3.44 24.32
CA TRP A 56 -14.80 2.66 23.87
C TRP A 56 -14.12 1.87 24.99
N LYS A 57 -14.15 2.36 26.25
CA LYS A 57 -13.58 1.63 27.40
C LYS A 57 -14.31 0.33 27.70
N HIS A 58 -15.58 0.22 27.30
CA HIS A 58 -16.37 -0.99 27.51
C HIS A 58 -16.11 -2.06 26.43
N VAL A 59 -15.37 -1.75 25.37
CA VAL A 59 -15.00 -2.73 24.34
C VAL A 59 -13.74 -3.49 24.71
N THR A 60 -13.86 -4.83 24.73
CA THR A 60 -12.72 -5.73 24.84
C THR A 60 -12.32 -6.21 23.45
N TRP A 61 -11.08 -5.94 23.04
CA TRP A 61 -10.52 -6.35 21.76
C TRP A 61 -9.70 -7.64 21.92
N TYR A 62 -9.77 -8.53 20.93
CA TYR A 62 -8.93 -9.72 20.84
C TYR A 62 -8.45 -9.90 19.40
N ASP A 63 -7.17 -10.22 19.24
CA ASP A 63 -6.57 -10.55 17.94
C ASP A 63 -5.35 -11.46 18.16
N GLU A 64 -5.02 -12.24 17.14
CA GLU A 64 -3.86 -13.13 17.15
C GLU A 64 -2.70 -12.49 16.39
N SER A 65 -1.56 -12.33 17.06
CA SER A 65 -0.35 -11.78 16.45
C SER A 65 0.71 -12.85 16.22
N ARG A 66 1.29 -12.86 15.02
CA ARG A 66 2.42 -13.74 14.68
C ARG A 66 3.76 -13.05 15.00
N PHE A 67 4.52 -13.63 15.93
CA PHE A 67 5.90 -13.20 16.23
C PHE A 67 6.90 -14.01 15.40
N GLN A 68 7.85 -13.33 14.73
CA GLN A 68 8.88 -13.96 13.90
C GLN A 68 10.26 -13.40 14.24
N LEU A 69 11.24 -14.29 14.41
CA LEU A 69 12.63 -13.95 14.78
C LEU A 69 13.39 -13.22 13.64
N TYR A 70 13.09 -13.56 12.39
CA TYR A 70 13.67 -12.90 11.21
C TYR A 70 12.56 -12.53 10.23
N ARG A 71 12.53 -11.27 9.78
CA ARG A 71 11.56 -10.79 8.78
C ARG A 71 12.24 -10.64 7.43
N THR A 72 11.83 -11.45 6.46
CA THR A 72 12.18 -11.19 5.05
C THR A 72 11.29 -10.07 4.50
N ASN A 73 11.67 -8.81 4.73
CA ASN A 73 10.97 -7.66 4.16
C ASN A 73 11.43 -7.38 2.72
N ALA A 74 11.43 -8.41 1.88
CA ALA A 74 11.72 -8.32 0.45
C ALA A 74 10.53 -7.70 -0.28
N ARG A 75 10.28 -6.41 -0.05
CA ARG A 75 9.35 -5.65 -0.89
C ARG A 75 10.05 -5.47 -2.24
N VAL A 76 9.38 -5.79 -3.33
CA VAL A 76 9.82 -5.37 -4.67
C VAL A 76 9.22 -3.99 -4.92
N ARG A 77 10.00 -3.05 -5.48
CA ARG A 77 9.46 -1.75 -5.88
C ARG A 77 8.63 -1.94 -7.14
N VAL A 78 7.51 -1.24 -7.24
CA VAL A 78 6.63 -1.25 -8.41
C VAL A 78 6.58 0.15 -9.01
N TRP A 79 6.44 0.26 -10.33
CA TRP A 79 6.19 1.53 -11.00
C TRP A 79 4.68 1.82 -10.98
N ARG A 80 4.29 3.02 -10.54
CA ARG A 80 2.88 3.46 -10.48
C ARG A 80 2.76 4.88 -11.02
N GLN A 81 1.74 5.13 -11.82
CA GLN A 81 1.31 6.49 -12.17
C GLN A 81 0.61 7.15 -10.98
N HIS A 82 0.66 8.47 -10.94
CA HIS A 82 -0.16 9.24 -10.01
C HIS A 82 -1.62 9.18 -10.49
N HIS A 83 -2.53 8.82 -9.57
CA HIS A 83 -3.98 8.95 -9.80
C HIS A 83 -4.45 10.36 -9.46
#